data_AF-A0A101IRR9-F1
#
_entry.id   AF-A0A101IRR9-F1
#
_cell.length_a   1.000
_cell.length_b   1.000
_cell.length_c   1.000
_cell.angle_alpha   90.00
_cell.angle_beta   90.00
_cell.angle_gamma   90.00
#
_symmetry.space_group_name_H-M   'P 1'
#
loop_
_entity.id
_entity.type
_entity.pdbx_description
1 polymer ?
#
loop_
_entity_poly.entity_id
_entity_poly.type
_entity_poly.pdbx_seq_one_letter_code
_entity_poly.pdbx_strand_id
1 'polypeptide(L)'
;MNPAIFIPVFSPWGRFWALAGRPALYLLYIAFAGVLLRRYIPKYWRWVHGLMYVALLFAVVHGNLIGDDFRDPIVWVLFNTLFALVVAAFVLKRWQNIQKKRASGWRA
;
A
#
# COMPACT_ATOMS: atom_id res chain seq x y z
N MET A 1 9.81 23.47 14.09
CA MET A 1 8.97 22.28 13.83
C MET A 1 9.62 21.08 14.52
N ASN A 2 8.86 20.23 15.20
CA ASN A 2 9.41 19.07 15.91
C ASN A 2 9.45 17.84 14.96
N PRO A 3 10.62 17.25 14.65
CA PRO A 3 10.72 16.10 13.74
C PRO A 3 10.05 14.83 14.28
N ALA A 4 9.72 14.78 15.57
CA ALA A 4 9.01 13.65 16.17
C ALA A 4 7.63 13.36 15.54
N ILE A 5 7.06 14.29 14.78
CA ILE A 5 5.81 14.09 14.04
C ILE A 5 5.89 12.94 13.03
N PHE A 6 7.09 12.58 12.56
CA PHE A 6 7.29 11.49 11.61
C PHE A 6 7.48 10.14 12.28
N ILE A 7 7.78 10.09 13.58
CA ILE A 7 8.07 8.82 14.27
C ILE A 7 6.78 7.99 14.37
N PRO A 8 6.75 6.75 13.85
CA PRO A 8 5.60 5.86 13.96
C PRO A 8 5.24 5.53 15.41
N VAL A 9 3.94 5.44 15.70
CA VAL A 9 3.43 5.07 17.02
C VAL A 9 2.82 3.69 16.93
N PHE A 10 3.39 2.69 17.62
CA PHE A 10 2.95 1.30 17.53
C PHE A 10 1.94 0.87 18.60
N SER A 11 1.73 1.68 19.62
CA SER A 11 0.79 1.41 20.71
C SER A 11 0.11 2.70 21.19
N PRO A 12 -1.19 2.67 21.52
CA PRO A 12 -2.13 1.56 21.37
C PRO A 12 -2.55 1.31 19.92
N TRP A 13 -3.12 0.12 19.64
CA TRP A 13 -3.42 -0.33 18.28
C TRP A 13 -4.31 0.63 17.47
N GLY A 14 -5.34 1.21 18.09
CA GLY A 14 -6.18 2.21 17.42
C GLY A 14 -5.42 3.47 17.00
N ARG A 15 -4.45 3.91 17.82
CA ARG A 15 -3.62 5.09 17.52
C ARG A 15 -2.61 4.80 16.40
N PHE A 16 -2.10 3.56 16.31
CA PHE A 16 -1.26 3.14 15.19
C PHE A 16 -1.97 3.33 13.85
N TRP A 17 -3.20 2.85 13.73
CA TRP A 17 -3.99 2.98 12.49
C TRP A 17 -4.40 4.42 12.20
N ALA A 18 -4.84 5.16 13.23
CA ALA A 18 -5.16 6.58 13.07
C ALA A 18 -3.92 7.35 12.57
N LEU A 19 -2.72 7.05 13.08
CA LEU A 19 -1.47 7.68 12.66
C LEU A 19 -0.71 6.91 11.57
N ALA A 20 -1.38 6.02 10.83
CA ALA A 20 -0.73 5.16 9.83
C ALA A 20 -0.08 5.94 8.67
N GLY A 21 -0.44 7.21 8.48
CA GLY A 21 0.27 8.11 7.57
C GLY A 21 1.77 8.20 7.87
N ARG A 22 2.19 8.11 9.13
CA ARG A 22 3.62 8.14 9.51
C ARG A 22 4.40 6.94 8.94
N PRO A 23 4.06 5.67 9.25
CA PRO A 23 4.72 4.53 8.63
C PRO A 23 4.50 4.48 7.11
N ALA A 24 3.37 4.97 6.58
CA ALA A 24 3.12 5.01 5.14
C ALA A 24 4.18 5.84 4.38
N LEU A 25 4.62 6.98 4.93
CA LEU A 25 5.66 7.80 4.31
C LEU A 25 6.98 7.05 4.15
N TYR A 26 7.41 6.29 5.15
CA TYR A 26 8.63 5.48 5.04
C TYR A 26 8.48 4.41 3.96
N LEU A 27 7.35 3.69 3.95
CA LEU A 27 7.09 2.67 2.94
C LEU A 27 7.04 3.27 1.53
N LEU A 28 6.46 4.46 1.37
CA LEU A 28 6.41 5.18 0.11
C LEU A 28 7.82 5.52 -0.38
N TYR A 29 8.68 6.07 0.47
CA TYR A 29 10.06 6.38 0.11
C TYR A 29 10.87 5.14 -0.26
N ILE A 30 10.72 4.04 0.50
CA ILE A 30 11.40 2.78 0.22
C ILE A 30 10.91 2.20 -1.12
N ALA A 31 9.60 2.18 -1.35
CA ALA A 31 9.01 1.67 -2.58
C ALA A 31 9.43 2.50 -3.81
N PHE A 32 9.51 3.82 -3.65
CA PHE A 32 9.99 4.76 -4.66
C PHE A 32 11.47 4.54 -4.97
N ALA A 33 12.32 4.45 -3.94
CA ALA A 33 13.74 4.14 -4.08
C ALA A 33 13.96 2.81 -4.82
N GLY A 34 13.12 1.80 -4.54
CA GLY A 34 13.13 0.52 -5.26
C GLY A 34 13.00 0.67 -6.78
N VAL A 35 12.16 1.60 -7.25
CA VAL A 35 11.98 1.88 -8.69
C VAL A 35 13.15 2.68 -9.27
N LEU A 36 13.69 3.64 -8.52
CA LEU A 36 14.88 4.40 -8.96
C LEU A 36 16.09 3.48 -9.12
N LEU A 37 16.26 2.55 -8.18
CA LEU A 37 17.37 1.60 -8.17
C LEU A 37 17.11 0.32 -8.97
N ARG A 38 16.04 0.26 -9.77
CA ARG A 38 15.62 -0.97 -10.49
C ARG A 38 16.71 -1.60 -11.38
N ARG A 39 17.65 -0.79 -11.88
CA ARG A 39 18.80 -1.26 -12.67
C ARG A 39 19.85 -1.98 -11.82
N TYR A 40 19.98 -1.60 -10.55
CA TYR A 40 20.95 -2.16 -9.60
C TYR A 40 20.39 -3.36 -8.82
N ILE A 41 19.07 -3.40 -8.60
CA ILE A 41 18.37 -4.49 -7.88
C ILE A 41 17.29 -5.17 -8.74
N PRO A 42 17.61 -5.69 -9.94
CA PRO A 42 16.63 -6.18 -10.92
C PRO A 42 15.75 -7.32 -10.40
N LYS A 43 16.26 -8.14 -9.48
CA LYS A 43 15.52 -9.25 -8.85
C LYS A 43 14.53 -8.77 -7.78
N TYR A 44 14.82 -7.67 -7.09
CA TYR A 44 14.11 -7.27 -5.88
C TYR A 44 13.21 -6.05 -6.08
N TRP A 45 13.47 -5.20 -7.09
CA TRP A 45 12.73 -3.94 -7.26
C TRP A 45 11.22 -4.12 -7.30
N ARG A 46 10.70 -5.21 -7.89
CA ARG A 46 9.25 -5.50 -7.94
C ARG A 46 8.66 -5.79 -6.57
N TRP A 47 9.42 -6.50 -5.72
CA TRP A 47 9.01 -6.80 -4.35
C TRP A 47 9.05 -5.53 -3.49
N VAL A 48 10.14 -4.76 -3.60
CA VAL A 48 10.28 -3.49 -2.88
C VAL A 48 9.21 -2.48 -3.31
N HIS A 49 8.98 -2.34 -4.60
CA HIS A 49 7.89 -1.49 -5.12
C HIS A 49 6.51 -2.00 -4.69
N GLY A 50 6.36 -3.31 -4.47
CA GLY A 50 5.14 -3.89 -3.92
C GLY A 50 4.73 -3.33 -2.55
N LEU A 51 5.65 -2.71 -1.80
CA LEU A 51 5.32 -1.97 -0.58
C LEU A 51 4.33 -0.83 -0.81
N MET A 52 4.15 -0.36 -2.05
CA MET A 52 3.09 0.58 -2.42
C MET A 52 1.70 0.10 -2.01
N TYR A 53 1.41 -1.20 -2.07
CA TYR A 53 0.10 -1.72 -1.65
C TYR A 53 -0.14 -1.53 -0.15
N VAL A 54 0.91 -1.69 0.66
CA VAL A 54 0.84 -1.47 2.12
C VAL A 54 0.76 0.02 2.43
N ALA A 55 1.52 0.86 1.70
CA ALA A 55 1.45 2.31 1.84
C ALA A 55 0.04 2.84 1.49
N LEU A 56 -0.58 2.32 0.43
CA LEU A 56 -1.95 2.65 0.04
C LEU A 56 -2.97 2.23 1.11
N LEU A 57 -2.84 1.02 1.66
CA LEU A 57 -3.68 0.57 2.78
C LEU A 57 -3.59 1.54 3.96
N PHE A 58 -2.38 1.90 4.38
CA PHE A 58 -2.17 2.85 5.47
C PHE A 58 -2.74 4.22 5.16
N ALA A 59 -2.56 4.74 3.95
CA ALA A 59 -3.10 6.03 3.55
C ALA A 59 -4.64 6.07 3.62
N VAL A 60 -5.30 5.03 3.11
CA VAL A 60 -6.78 4.94 3.11
C VAL A 60 -7.32 4.76 4.52
N VAL A 61 -6.73 3.90 5.34
CA VAL A 61 -7.16 3.72 6.74
C VAL A 61 -6.93 4.99 7.55
N HIS A 62 -5.77 5.64 7.40
CA HIS A 62 -5.48 6.93 8.02
C HIS A 62 -6.49 8.00 7.63
N GLY A 63 -6.80 8.13 6.34
CA GLY A 63 -7.79 9.07 5.82
C GLY A 63 -9.19 8.84 6.39
N ASN A 64 -9.65 7.59 6.41
CA ASN A 64 -10.96 7.23 6.98
C ASN A 64 -11.08 7.50 8.49
N LEU A 65 -9.98 7.39 9.25
CA LEU A 65 -10.04 7.52 10.70
C LEU A 65 -9.91 8.97 11.18
N ILE A 66 -9.00 9.76 10.58
CA ILE A 66 -8.68 11.11 11.06
C ILE A 66 -8.44 12.14 9.94
N GLY A 67 -8.66 11.77 8.68
CA GLY A 67 -8.46 12.67 7.55
C GLY A 67 -9.59 13.70 7.42
N ASP A 68 -9.26 14.98 7.51
CA ASP A 68 -10.27 16.04 7.38
C ASP A 68 -10.87 16.10 5.97
N ASP A 69 -10.08 15.81 4.92
CA ASP A 69 -10.56 15.75 3.53
C ASP A 69 -11.62 14.65 3.33
N PHE A 70 -11.56 13.57 4.12
CA PHE A 70 -12.50 12.43 4.04
C PHE A 70 -13.85 12.74 4.70
N ARG A 71 -14.02 13.93 5.29
CA ARG A 71 -15.34 14.44 5.71
C ARG A 71 -16.21 14.80 4.51
N ASP A 72 -15.60 15.12 3.37
CA ASP A 72 -16.31 15.28 2.10
C ASP A 72 -16.75 13.91 1.57
N PRO A 73 -18.07 13.65 1.39
CA PRO A 73 -18.56 12.36 0.94
C PRO A 73 -18.05 11.93 -0.44
N ILE A 74 -17.79 12.88 -1.34
CA ILE A 74 -17.30 12.60 -2.69
C ILE A 74 -15.87 12.09 -2.60
N VAL A 75 -15.01 12.80 -1.83
CA VAL A 75 -13.62 12.37 -1.59
C VAL A 75 -13.60 11.00 -0.92
N TRP A 76 -14.41 10.82 0.11
CA TRP A 76 -14.52 9.55 0.84
C TRP A 76 -14.90 8.39 -0.08
N VAL A 77 -15.97 8.53 -0.87
CA VAL A 77 -16.44 7.48 -1.81
C VAL A 77 -15.37 7.21 -2.87
N LEU A 78 -14.78 8.25 -3.45
CA LEU A 78 -13.79 8.12 -4.51
C LEU A 78 -12.58 7.30 -4.06
N PHE A 79 -11.95 7.69 -2.95
CA PHE A 79 -10.74 7.02 -2.48
C PHE A 79 -11.00 5.60 -1.99
N ASN A 80 -12.11 5.35 -1.29
CA ASN A 80 -12.47 4.00 -0.85
C ASN A 80 -12.83 3.10 -2.06
N THR A 81 -13.50 3.63 -3.08
CA THR A 81 -13.78 2.88 -4.32
C THR A 81 -12.51 2.55 -5.08
N LEU A 82 -11.61 3.52 -5.27
CA LEU A 82 -10.31 3.28 -5.91
C LEU A 82 -9.51 2.23 -5.16
N PHE A 83 -9.49 2.29 -3.83
CA PHE A 83 -8.82 1.29 -3.00
C PHE A 83 -9.42 -0.11 -3.19
N ALA A 84 -10.75 -0.23 -3.14
CA ALA A 84 -11.44 -1.50 -3.38
C ALA A 84 -11.12 -2.09 -4.77
N LEU A 85 -11.09 -1.24 -5.81
CA LEU A 85 -10.71 -1.65 -7.17
C LEU A 85 -9.25 -2.13 -7.24
N VAL A 86 -8.32 -1.45 -6.57
CA VAL A 86 -6.91 -1.87 -6.51
C VAL A 86 -6.77 -3.23 -5.82
N VAL A 87 -7.47 -3.44 -4.70
CA VAL A 87 -7.48 -4.73 -3.99
C VAL A 87 -8.07 -5.83 -4.88
N ALA A 88 -9.21 -5.57 -5.52
CA ALA A 88 -9.85 -6.51 -6.42
C ALA A 88 -8.93 -6.89 -7.60
N ALA A 89 -8.32 -5.90 -8.26
CA ALA A 89 -7.38 -6.12 -9.36
C ALA A 89 -6.15 -6.91 -8.91
N PHE A 90 -5.60 -6.62 -7.72
CA PHE A 90 -4.47 -7.35 -7.16
C PHE A 90 -4.81 -8.82 -6.92
N VAL A 91 -5.93 -9.10 -6.25
CA VAL A 91 -6.41 -10.46 -5.95
C VAL A 91 -6.68 -11.22 -7.24
N LEU A 92 -7.40 -10.63 -8.19
CA LEU A 92 -7.74 -11.25 -9.47
C LEU A 92 -6.48 -11.60 -10.26
N LYS A 93 -5.53 -10.66 -10.38
CA LYS A 93 -4.25 -10.89 -11.06
C LYS A 93 -3.44 -12.00 -10.40
N ARG A 94 -3.42 -12.06 -9.06
CA ARG A 94 -2.71 -13.10 -8.33
C ARG A 94 -3.34 -14.47 -8.56
N TRP A 95 -4.67 -14.53 -8.56
CA TRP A 95 -5.41 -15.76 -8.83
C TRP A 95 -5.19 -16.26 -10.26
N GLN A 96 -5.32 -15.39 -11.26
CA GLN A 96 -5.05 -15.74 -12.66
C GLN A 96 -3.63 -16.29 -12.86
N ASN A 97 -2.62 -15.72 -12.19
CA ASN A 97 -1.25 -16.21 -12.28
C ASN A 97 -1.08 -17.60 -11.65
N ILE A 98 -1.80 -17.92 -10.58
CA ILE A 98 -1.79 -19.25 -9.97
C ILE A 98 -2.44 -20.26 -10.91
N GLN A 99 -3.59 -19.92 -11.51
CA GLN A 99 -4.28 -20.80 -12.45
C GLN A 99 -3.45 -21.07 -13.70
N LYS A 100 -2.80 -20.05 -14.27
CA LYS A 100 -1.88 -20.21 -15.41
C LYS A 100 -0.73 -21.17 -15.08
N LYS A 101 -0.13 -21.05 -13.88
CA LYS A 101 0.93 -21.96 -13.43
C LYS A 101 0.44 -23.40 -13.27
N ARG A 102 -0.78 -23.60 -12.75
CA ARG A 102 -1.42 -24.93 -12.64
C ARG A 102 -1.66 -25.55 -14.02
N ALA A 103 -2.17 -24.76 -14.97
CA ALA A 103 -2.41 -25.20 -16.33
C ALA A 103 -1.11 -25.51 -17.11
N SER A 104 -0.03 -24.76 -16.87
CA SER A 104 1.27 -25.01 -17.50
C SER A 104 2.07 -26.13 -16.82
N GLY A 105 1.86 -26.35 -15.51
CA GLY A 105 2.53 -27.40 -14.73
C GLY A 105 2.02 -28.82 -15.03
N TRP A 106 0.95 -28.97 -15.81
CA TRP A 106 0.46 -30.27 -16.29
C TRP A 106 1.17 -30.73 -17.59
N ARG A 107 2.06 -29.91 -18.16
CA ARG A 107 2.77 -30.19 -19.42
C ARG A 107 4.28 -30.47 -19.28
N ALA A 108 4.76 -30.74 -18.06
CA ALA A 108 6.15 -31.11 -17.79
C ALA A 108 6.24 -32.54 -17.27
#